data_AF-A0A2U0E2V6-F1
#
_entry.id   AF-A0A2U0E2V6-F1
#
_cell.length_a   1.000
_cell.length_b   1.000
_cell.length_c   1.000
_cell.angle_alpha   90.00
_cell.angle_beta   90.00
_cell.angle_gamma   90.00
#
_symmetry.space_group_name_H-M   'P 1'
#
loop_
_entity.id
_entity.type
_entity.pdbx_description
1 polymer ?
#
loop_
_entity_poly.entity_id
_entity_poly.type
_entity_poly.pdbx_seq_one_letter_code
_entity_poly.pdbx_strand_id
1 'polypeptide(L)' 'MMNSRKLKIYSRFQKSSNRLIIVPEIRLRGKWLDELGFGKGKMVNIQQKKNKLIITVDEL' A
#
# COMPACT_ATOMS: atom_id res chain seq x y z
N MET A 1 17.12 7.28 12.27
CA MET A 1 16.85 8.23 11.16
C MET A 1 15.56 7.80 10.48
N MET A 2 14.63 8.72 10.21
CA MET A 2 13.38 8.40 9.51
C MET A 2 13.60 8.48 8.00
N ASN A 3 13.64 7.32 7.33
CA ASN A 3 13.74 7.29 5.87
C ASN A 3 12.38 7.63 5.26
N SER A 4 12.33 8.65 4.41
CA SER A 4 11.11 9.05 3.69
C SER A 4 11.25 8.81 2.19
N ARG A 5 10.17 8.38 1.55
CA ARG A 5 10.11 8.16 0.09
C ARG A 5 8.87 8.86 -0.45
N LYS A 6 9.03 9.61 -1.54
CA LYS A 6 7.92 10.20 -2.29
C LYS A 6 7.61 9.32 -3.49
N LEU A 7 6.34 8.94 -3.65
CA LEU A 7 5.89 8.08 -4.73
C LEU A 7 4.70 8.75 -5.45
N LYS A 8 4.62 8.54 -6.76
CA LYS A 8 3.47 8.94 -7.57
C LYS A 8 2.32 7.95 -7.36
N ILE A 9 1.10 8.45 -7.28
CA ILE A 9 -0.12 7.64 -7.35
C ILE A 9 -0.36 7.29 -8.83
N TYR A 10 -0.50 6.00 -9.12
CA TYR A 10 -0.78 5.49 -10.46
C TYR A 10 -2.27 5.21 -10.61
N SER A 11 -2.74 5.09 -11.85
CA SER A 11 -4.06 4.53 -12.15
C SER A 11 -3.94 3.01 -12.36
N ARG A 12 -4.94 2.27 -11.89
CA ARG A 12 -5.12 0.84 -12.16
C ARG A 12 -6.53 0.59 -12.68
N PHE A 13 -6.62 -0.24 -13.72
CA PHE A 13 -7.89 -0.81 -14.14
C PHE A 13 -8.31 -1.91 -13.16
N GLN A 14 -9.50 -1.78 -12.58
CA GLN A 14 -10.08 -2.76 -11.67
C GLN A 14 -11.42 -3.24 -12.24
N LYS A 15 -11.63 -4.55 -12.26
CA LYS A 15 -12.92 -5.13 -12.64
C LYS A 15 -13.85 -4.98 -11.44
N SER A 16 -14.88 -4.16 -11.59
CA SER A 16 -16.04 -4.10 -10.71
C SER A 16 -17.10 -5.08 -11.21
N SER A 17 -18.11 -5.39 -10.39
CA SER A 17 -19.08 -6.48 -10.60
C SER A 17 -19.60 -6.56 -12.04
N ASN A 18 -19.92 -5.42 -12.65
CA ASN A 18 -20.47 -5.36 -14.01
C ASN A 18 -19.67 -4.48 -14.99
N ARG A 19 -18.55 -3.85 -14.57
CA ARG A 19 -17.82 -2.85 -15.40
C ARG A 19 -16.34 -2.77 -15.05
N LEU A 20 -15.52 -2.32 -16.01
CA LEU A 20 -14.13 -1.94 -15.77
C LEU A 20 -14.08 -0.49 -15.28
N ILE A 21 -13.46 -0.26 -14.12
CA ILE A 21 -13.27 1.08 -13.54
C ILE A 21 -11.78 1.41 -13.40
N ILE A 22 -11.44 2.70 -13.33
CA ILE A 22 -10.08 3.17 -13.06
C ILE A 22 -10.02 3.65 -11.61
N VAL A 23 -9.09 3.10 -10.83
CA VAL A 23 -8.89 3.43 -9.41
C VAL A 23 -7.45 3.88 -9.14
N PRO A 24 -7.21 4.69 -8.09
CA PRO A 24 -5.85 5.04 -7.68
C PRO A 24 -5.11 3.83 -7.09
N GLU A 25 -3.80 3.73 -7.37
CA GLU A 25 -2.91 2.68 -6.89
C GLU A 25 -1.62 3.26 -6.31
N ILE A 26 -1.27 2.83 -5.10
CA ILE A 26 0.04 3.07 -4.48
C ILE A 26 0.89 1.82 -4.65
N ARG A 27 2.10 1.96 -5.23
CA ARG A 27 3.03 0.85 -5.48
C ARG A 27 4.25 0.96 -4.56
N LEU A 28 4.20 0.30 -3.39
CA LEU A 28 5.37 0.14 -2.52
C LEU A 28 6.18 -1.08 -3.01
N ARG A 29 7.47 -0.89 -3.35
CA ARG A 29 8.37 -1.96 -3.80
C ARG A 29 9.81 -1.68 -3.34
N GLY A 30 10.55 -2.74 -3.03
CA GLY A 30 12.00 -2.71 -2.75
C GLY A 30 12.38 -3.51 -1.50
N LYS A 31 13.66 -3.87 -1.39
CA LYS A 31 14.22 -4.63 -0.25
C LYS A 31 13.93 -3.97 1.11
N TRP A 32 13.86 -2.64 1.13
CA TRP A 32 13.51 -1.86 2.31
C TRP A 32 12.15 -2.20 2.93
N LEU A 33 11.19 -2.75 2.18
CA LEU A 33 9.92 -3.22 2.76
C LEU A 33 10.13 -4.44 3.65
N ASP A 34 10.94 -5.38 3.19
CA ASP A 34 11.26 -6.61 3.92
C ASP A 34 12.09 -6.29 5.17
N GLU A 35 13.06 -5.37 5.04
CA GLU A 35 13.85 -4.83 6.17
C GLU A 35 12.97 -4.13 7.23
N LEU A 36 11.84 -3.55 6.83
CA LEU A 36 10.83 -2.97 7.74
C LEU A 36 9.80 -3.99 8.24
N GLY A 37 9.94 -5.27 7.88
CA GLY A 37 9.06 -6.34 8.32
C GLY A 37 7.82 -6.57 7.45
N PHE A 38 7.63 -5.83 6.34
CA PHE A 38 6.55 -6.03 5.34
C PHE A 38 6.86 -7.20 4.40
N GLY A 39 7.18 -8.35 4.99
CA GLY A 39 7.53 -9.57 4.28
C GLY A 39 6.33 -10.24 3.60
N LYS A 40 6.62 -11.11 2.64
CA LYS A 40 5.59 -11.90 1.93
C LYS A 40 4.81 -12.78 2.91
N GLY A 41 3.49 -12.84 2.74
CA GLY A 41 2.61 -13.71 3.54
C GLY A 41 2.09 -13.05 4.82
N LYS A 42 2.66 -11.92 5.24
CA LYS A 42 2.12 -11.15 6.37
C LYS A 42 0.90 -10.34 5.97
N MET A 43 0.02 -10.13 6.93
CA MET A 43 -1.11 -9.21 6.79
C MET A 43 -0.68 -7.80 7.19
N VAL A 44 -1.37 -6.81 6.64
CA VAL A 44 -1.19 -5.40 7.02
C VAL A 44 -2.52 -4.81 7.41
N ASN A 45 -2.50 -3.99 8.46
CA ASN A 45 -3.63 -3.16 8.83
C ASN A 45 -3.46 -1.77 8.19
N ILE A 46 -4.53 -1.25 7.58
CA ILE A 46 -4.55 0.06 6.94
C ILE A 46 -5.60 0.93 7.61
N GLN A 47 -5.14 1.85 8.47
CA GLN A 47 -5.99 2.86 9.07
C GLN A 47 -6.13 4.06 8.13
N GLN A 48 -7.35 4.55 7.97
CA GLN A 48 -7.68 5.61 7.01
C GLN A 48 -8.17 6.86 7.75
N LYS A 49 -7.61 8.01 7.41
CA LYS A 49 -8.09 9.35 7.78
C LYS A 49 -8.02 10.26 6.56
N LYS A 50 -8.67 11.42 6.62
CA LYS A 50 -8.58 12.44 5.55
C LYS A 50 -7.10 12.72 5.23
N ASN A 51 -6.72 12.48 3.97
CA ASN A 51 -5.36 12.68 3.43
C ASN A 51 -4.24 11.88 4.13
N LYS A 52 -4.55 10.85 4.92
CA LYS A 52 -3.55 10.07 5.66
C LYS A 52 -3.91 8.59 5.70
N LEU A 53 -2.95 7.77 5.29
CA LEU A 53 -2.97 6.32 5.50
C LEU A 53 -1.88 5.96 6.49
N ILE A 54 -2.20 5.11 7.46
CA ILE A 54 -1.21 4.48 8.35
C ILE A 54 -1.26 2.99 8.05
N ILE A 55 -0.13 2.44 7.64
CA ILE A 55 0.02 1.02 7.29
C ILE A 55 0.93 0.39 8.33
N THR A 56 0.48 -0.66 8.98
CA THR A 56 1.25 -1.43 9.98
C THR A 56 1.19 -2.91 9.63
N VAL A 57 2.29 -3.63 9.87
CA VAL A 57 2.30 -5.09 9.76
C VAL A 57 1.53 -5.66 10.95
N ASP A 58 0.67 -6.64 10.69
CA ASP A 58 0.00 -7.39 11.74
C ASP A 58 0.88 -8.57 12.15
N GLU A 59 1.16 -8.68 13.45
CA GLU A 59 1.93 -9.79 14.04
C GLU A 59 0.94 -10.88 14.47
N LEU A 60 0.32 -11.55 13.49
CA LEU A 60 -0.40 -12.81 13.74
C LEU A 60 0.58 -13.98 13.76
#